data_AF-A0A5B0SAF9-F1
#
_entry.id   AF-A0A5B0SAF9-F1
#
_cell.length_a   1.000
_cell.length_b   1.000
_cell.length_c   1.000
_cell.angle_alpha   90.00
_cell.angle_beta   90.00
_cell.angle_gamma   90.00
#
_symmetry.space_group_name_H-M   'P 1'
#
loop_
_entity.id
_entity.type
_entity.pdbx_description
1 polymer ?
#
loop_
_entity_poly.entity_id
_entity_poly.type
_entity_poly.pdbx_seq_one_letter_code
_entity_poly.pdbx_strand_id
1 'polypeptide(L)'
;MRALDDKVKKAGITVLNQIGVDPGVDHLYAVKMIDTVHRAGGKIIDFISYCCGLPAPECSNNPLGYKFSWSSRGVVSALVSYVT
;
A
#
# COMPACT_ATOMS: atom_id res chain seq x y z
N MET A 1 0.13 -5.47 -15.08
CA MET A 1 -1.33 -5.76 -15.17
C MET A 1 -2.05 -4.93 -16.22
N ARG A 2 -1.85 -3.59 -16.29
CA ARG A 2 -2.55 -2.70 -17.24
C ARG A 2 -2.56 -3.18 -18.70
N ALA A 3 -1.43 -3.65 -19.22
CA ALA A 3 -1.33 -4.17 -20.59
C ALA A 3 -2.19 -5.41 -20.91
N LEU A 4 -2.76 -6.06 -19.89
CA LEU A 4 -3.59 -7.26 -20.04
C LEU A 4 -5.09 -6.99 -19.83
N ASP A 5 -5.49 -5.74 -19.58
CA ASP A 5 -6.86 -5.38 -19.21
C ASP A 5 -7.91 -5.86 -20.23
N ASP A 6 -7.69 -5.60 -21.52
CA ASP A 6 -8.61 -6.03 -22.59
C ASP A 6 -8.74 -7.55 -22.68
N LYS A 7 -7.63 -8.27 -22.46
CA LYS A 7 -7.61 -9.74 -22.50
C LYS A 7 -8.39 -10.32 -21.31
N VAL A 8 -8.23 -9.74 -20.12
CA VAL A 8 -8.98 -10.12 -18.91
C VAL A 8 -10.48 -9.89 -19.09
N LYS A 9 -10.86 -8.70 -19.60
CA LYS A 9 -12.25 -8.38 -19.91
C LYS A 9 -12.84 -9.33 -20.95
N LYS A 10 -12.13 -9.59 -22.05
CA LYS A 10 -12.57 -10.52 -23.10
C LYS A 10 -12.73 -11.95 -22.60
N ALA A 11 -11.87 -12.37 -21.68
CA ALA A 11 -11.97 -13.68 -21.04
C ALA A 11 -13.12 -13.78 -20.03
N GLY A 12 -13.78 -12.67 -19.69
CA GLY A 12 -14.90 -12.64 -18.74
C GLY A 12 -14.48 -12.94 -17.30
N ILE A 13 -13.22 -12.69 -16.95
CA ILE A 13 -12.69 -12.94 -15.59
C ILE A 13 -12.39 -11.63 -14.88
N THR A 14 -12.41 -11.66 -13.55
CA THR A 14 -12.04 -10.53 -12.70
C THR A 14 -10.67 -10.77 -12.09
N VAL A 15 -9.78 -9.78 -12.17
CA VAL A 15 -8.46 -9.81 -11.53
C VAL A 15 -8.38 -8.65 -10.54
N LEU A 16 -8.65 -8.95 -9.26
CA LEU A 16 -8.50 -7.98 -8.17
C LEU A 16 -7.06 -7.97 -7.68
N ASN A 17 -6.43 -6.80 -7.74
CA ASN A 17 -5.07 -6.54 -7.23
C ASN A 17 -5.15 -5.54 -6.08
N GLN A 18 -4.01 -5.29 -5.42
CA GLN A 18 -3.87 -4.23 -4.41
C GLN A 18 -4.90 -4.34 -3.27
N ILE A 19 -4.99 -5.54 -2.66
CA ILE A 19 -5.92 -5.84 -1.56
C ILE A 19 -5.20 -6.47 -0.36
N GLY A 20 -3.98 -6.00 -0.08
CA GLY A 20 -3.21 -6.34 1.11
C GLY A 20 -3.38 -5.29 2.21
N VAL A 21 -2.28 -4.96 2.89
CA VAL A 21 -2.25 -3.84 3.85
C VAL A 21 -1.85 -2.55 3.14
N ASP A 22 -0.73 -2.58 2.42
CA ASP A 22 -0.18 -1.50 1.61
C ASP A 22 0.53 -2.15 0.39
N PRO A 23 -0.08 -2.20 -0.80
CA PRO A 23 -1.38 -1.60 -1.15
C PRO A 23 -2.59 -2.50 -0.81
N GLY A 24 -3.62 -1.91 -0.20
CA GLY A 24 -4.94 -2.47 0.11
C GLY A 24 -5.71 -1.64 1.15
N VAL A 25 -5.53 -1.93 2.45
CA VAL A 25 -6.24 -1.22 3.54
C VAL A 25 -5.99 0.29 3.50
N ASP A 26 -4.76 0.71 3.18
CA ASP A 26 -4.41 2.10 2.94
C ASP A 26 -5.35 2.79 1.92
N HIS A 27 -5.65 2.12 0.80
CA HIS A 27 -6.56 2.63 -0.23
C HIS A 27 -7.99 2.74 0.29
N LEU A 28 -8.47 1.71 1.01
CA LEU A 28 -9.85 1.69 1.53
C LEU A 28 -10.13 2.90 2.43
N TYR A 29 -9.20 3.20 3.34
CA TYR A 29 -9.35 4.33 4.26
C TYR A 29 -9.07 5.67 3.59
N ALA A 30 -8.08 5.75 2.69
CA ALA A 30 -7.81 6.97 1.94
C ALA A 30 -9.03 7.40 1.12
N VAL A 31 -9.60 6.50 0.32
CA VAL A 31 -10.77 6.78 -0.52
C VAL A 31 -11.98 7.16 0.35
N LYS A 32 -12.23 6.46 1.46
CA LYS A 32 -13.31 6.78 2.38
C LYS A 32 -13.18 8.20 2.94
N MET A 33 -11.98 8.58 3.40
CA MET A 33 -11.73 9.91 3.95
C MET A 33 -11.90 11.01 2.89
N ILE A 34 -11.32 10.81 1.72
CA ILE A 34 -11.41 11.76 0.59
C ILE A 34 -12.87 11.95 0.15
N ASP A 35 -13.61 10.85 -0.04
CA ASP A 35 -15.03 10.88 -0.40
C ASP A 35 -15.87 11.61 0.66
N THR A 36 -15.59 11.38 1.94
CA THR A 36 -16.28 12.06 3.04
C THR A 36 -16.07 13.58 2.99
N VAL A 37 -14.83 14.03 2.79
CA VAL A 37 -14.51 15.47 2.69
C VAL A 37 -15.18 16.10 1.46
N HIS A 38 -15.11 15.45 0.30
CA HIS A 38 -15.72 15.96 -0.93
C HIS A 38 -17.24 16.03 -0.84
N ARG A 39 -17.91 15.05 -0.24
CA ARG A 39 -19.38 15.08 -0.03
C ARG A 39 -19.82 16.20 0.89
N ALA A 40 -18.98 16.62 1.81
CA ALA A 40 -19.21 17.79 2.66
C ALA A 40 -18.86 19.13 1.97
N GLY A 41 -18.46 19.12 0.69
CA GLY A 41 -18.05 20.32 -0.06
C GLY A 41 -16.64 20.81 0.29
N GLY A 42 -15.87 20.03 1.05
CA GLY A 42 -14.49 20.34 1.42
C GLY A 42 -13.49 20.02 0.31
N LYS A 43 -12.24 20.42 0.53
CA LYS A 43 -11.11 20.14 -0.37
C LYS A 43 -9.96 19.52 0.42
N ILE A 44 -9.32 18.51 -0.15
CA ILE A 44 -8.07 17.96 0.37
C ILE A 44 -6.94 18.88 -0.06
N ILE A 45 -6.26 19.49 0.92
CA ILE A 45 -5.12 20.39 0.67
C ILE A 45 -3.79 19.63 0.67
N ASP A 46 -3.67 18.61 1.53
CA ASP A 46 -2.50 17.75 1.66
C ASP A 46 -2.96 16.33 2.02
N PHE A 47 -2.23 15.33 1.52
CA PHE A 47 -2.45 13.92 1.86
C PHE A 47 -1.11 13.26 2.14
N ILE A 48 -0.96 12.72 3.34
CA ILE A 48 0.27 12.06 3.80
C ILE A 48 -0.14 10.72 4.39
N SER A 49 0.47 9.63 3.89
CA SER A 49 0.23 8.27 4.34
C SER A 49 1.55 7.58 4.64
N TYR A 50 1.68 7.03 5.84
CA TYR A 50 2.81 6.21 6.25
C TYR A 50 2.31 4.85 6.72
N CYS A 51 2.99 3.78 6.29
CA CYS A 51 2.76 2.43 6.75
C CYS A 51 4.09 1.80 7.15
N CYS A 52 4.09 0.96 8.18
CA CYS A 52 5.27 0.18 8.53
C CYS A 52 4.91 -1.12 9.25
N GLY A 53 5.54 -2.22 8.84
CA GLY A 53 5.53 -3.49 9.57
C GLY A 53 6.83 -3.64 10.34
N LEU A 54 6.84 -3.27 11.62
CA LEU A 54 7.98 -3.40 12.53
C LEU A 54 7.69 -4.43 13.62
N PRO A 55 8.73 -5.06 14.19
CA PRO A 55 8.57 -5.78 15.45
C PRO A 55 8.09 -4.82 16.56
N ALA A 56 7.38 -5.35 17.55
CA ALA A 56 7.09 -4.61 18.77
C ALA A 56 8.40 -4.08 19.40
N PRO A 57 8.38 -2.93 20.10
CA PRO A 57 9.60 -2.29 20.62
C PRO A 57 10.49 -3.25 21.45
N GLU A 58 9.90 -4.03 22.35
CA GLU A 58 10.56 -5.03 23.18
C GLU A 58 11.17 -6.19 22.38
N CYS A 59 10.71 -6.39 21.15
CA CYS A 59 11.17 -7.42 20.22
C CYS A 59 12.19 -6.90 19.19
N SER A 60 12.58 -5.62 19.26
CA SER A 60 13.37 -4.95 18.22
C SER A 60 14.88 -4.95 18.46
N ASN A 61 15.38 -5.54 19.55
CA ASN A 61 16.80 -5.55 19.90
C ASN A 61 17.65 -6.45 18.98
N ASN A 62 17.88 -5.98 17.76
CA ASN A 62 18.82 -6.53 16.78
C ASN A 62 19.46 -5.37 15.99
N PRO A 63 20.55 -5.60 15.23
CA PRO A 63 21.30 -4.52 14.57
C PRO A 63 20.49 -3.61 13.63
N LEU A 64 19.37 -4.09 13.09
CA LEU A 64 18.54 -3.33 12.16
C LEU A 64 17.26 -2.77 12.81
N GLY A 65 16.95 -3.13 14.05
CA GLY A 65 15.64 -2.82 14.64
C GLY A 65 14.46 -3.49 13.89
N TYR A 66 14.73 -4.47 13.03
CA TYR A 66 13.77 -4.99 12.05
C TYR A 66 13.67 -6.52 12.10
N LYS A 67 12.50 -7.08 11.77
CA LYS A 67 12.30 -8.52 11.57
C LYS A 67 11.50 -8.73 10.30
N PHE A 68 11.93 -9.68 9.47
CA PHE A 68 11.27 -9.95 8.20
C PHE A 68 9.92 -10.65 8.41
N SER A 69 8.84 -9.97 8.01
CA SER A 69 7.47 -10.50 7.98
C SER A 69 6.93 -10.71 6.57
N TRP A 70 7.69 -10.28 5.56
CA TRP A 70 7.43 -10.46 4.13
C TRP A 70 8.77 -10.67 3.40
N SER A 71 8.76 -10.71 2.07
CA SER A 71 9.95 -11.00 1.25
C SER A 71 11.16 -10.14 1.65
N SER A 72 12.18 -10.76 2.25
CA SER A 72 13.40 -10.07 2.69
C SER A 72 14.16 -9.42 1.53
N ARG A 73 14.20 -10.10 0.38
CA ARG A 73 14.68 -9.52 -0.88
C ARG A 73 13.87 -8.29 -1.26
N GLY A 74 12.54 -8.37 -1.14
CA GLY A 74 11.63 -7.25 -1.39
C GLY A 74 11.94 -6.03 -0.51
N VAL A 75 12.18 -6.25 0.79
CA VAL A 75 12.56 -5.18 1.74
C VAL A 75 13.82 -4.47 1.25
N VAL A 76 14.89 -5.22 0.94
CA VAL A 76 16.16 -4.62 0.52
C VAL A 76 16.05 -3.94 -0.83
N SER A 77 15.30 -4.51 -1.78
CA SER A 77 15.05 -3.88 -3.08
C SER A 77 14.24 -2.58 -2.96
N ALA A 78 13.32 -2.48 -2.00
CA ALA A 78 12.54 -1.27 -1.77
C ALA A 78 13.42 -0.09 -1.34
N LEU A 79 14.47 -0.32 -0.54
CA LEU A 79 15.38 0.72 -0.06
C LEU A 79 16.19 1.42 -1.16
N VAL A 80 16.40 0.74 -2.30
CA VAL A 80 17.13 1.28 -3.46
C VAL A 80 16.18 1.75 -4.57
N SER A 81 14.88 1.74 -4.31
CA SER A 81 13.88 2.23 -5.26
C SER A 81 13.79 3.75 -5.19
N TYR A 82 13.70 4.40 -6.35
CA TYR A 82 13.48 5.85 -6.39
C TYR A 82 12.04 6.17 -6.01
N VAL A 83 11.89 7.10 -5.09
CA VAL A 83 10.61 7.76 -4.82
C VAL A 83 10.57 9.00 -5.71
N THR A 84 9.70 8.99 -6.71
CA THR A 84 9.43 10.13 -7.60
C THR A 84 8.15 10.85 -7.21
#